data_AF-A0AAN8JME1-F1
#
_entry.id   AF-A0AAN8JME1-F1
#
_cell.length_a   1.000
_cell.length_b   1.000
_cell.length_c   1.000
_cell.angle_alpha   90.00
_cell.angle_beta   90.00
_cell.angle_gamma   90.00
#
_symmetry.space_group_name_H-M   'P 1'
#
loop_
_entity.id
_entity.type
_entity.pdbx_description
1 polymer ?
#
loop_
_entity_poly.entity_id
_entity_poly.type
_entity_poly.pdbx_seq_one_letter_code
_entity_poly.pdbx_strand_id
1 'polypeptide(L)'
;MKIGASKGNGLLTKQADVISIDEENIMWKQGILGNPQTLLDTIVYLFGLNFALRSGGEHRNLTLDQLCIGENEQGPYLRYSEKISKTNQRGLKEFRVNPKCVTAYESDDPKRCIMKLYQQYLSLRPERVMSMVYLRPLIKAELRLQKYRNNVIKKS
;
A
#
# COMPACT_ATOMS: atom_id res chain seq x y z
N MET A 1 -25.06 -27.97 -22.39
CA MET A 1 -24.76 -26.57 -22.77
C MET A 1 -25.20 -25.65 -21.65
N LYS A 2 -24.26 -25.00 -20.94
CA LYS A 2 -24.57 -24.00 -19.89
C LYS A 2 -24.56 -22.61 -20.52
N ILE A 3 -25.75 -22.08 -20.81
CA ILE A 3 -25.99 -20.78 -21.48
C ILE A 3 -25.94 -19.61 -20.46
N GLY A 4 -25.23 -19.78 -19.34
CA GLY A 4 -25.33 -18.87 -18.18
C GLY A 4 -24.27 -17.78 -18.07
N ALA A 5 -23.22 -17.78 -18.89
CA ALA A 5 -22.02 -16.93 -18.69
C ALA A 5 -21.88 -15.78 -19.69
N SER A 6 -22.89 -15.51 -20.53
CA SER A 6 -22.86 -14.44 -21.55
C SER A 6 -23.68 -13.19 -21.19
N LYS A 7 -24.40 -13.19 -20.07
CA LYS A 7 -25.00 -11.97 -19.52
C LYS A 7 -24.04 -11.36 -18.51
N GLY A 8 -23.24 -10.40 -18.96
CA GLY A 8 -22.54 -9.50 -18.06
C GLY A 8 -23.57 -8.86 -17.14
N ASN A 9 -23.61 -9.29 -15.89
CA ASN A 9 -24.32 -8.54 -14.86
C ASN A 9 -23.67 -7.16 -14.83
N GLY A 10 -24.42 -6.15 -15.28
CA GLY A 10 -24.03 -4.74 -15.32
C GLY A 10 -23.82 -4.19 -13.92
N LEU A 11 -22.82 -4.73 -13.22
CA LEU A 11 -22.27 -4.14 -12.01
C LEU A 11 -21.64 -2.83 -12.47
N LEU A 12 -22.31 -1.72 -12.17
CA LEU A 12 -21.71 -0.40 -12.23
C LEU A 12 -20.49 -0.44 -11.31
N THR A 13 -19.31 -0.63 -11.90
CA THR A 13 -18.06 -0.54 -11.18
C THR A 13 -17.90 0.92 -10.79
N LYS A 14 -18.10 1.24 -9.51
CA LYS A 14 -17.86 2.56 -8.97
C LYS A 14 -16.35 2.79 -8.98
N GLN A 15 -15.83 3.28 -10.10
CA GLN A 15 -14.44 3.68 -10.24
C GLN A 15 -14.20 4.88 -9.33
N ALA A 16 -13.08 4.88 -8.62
CA ALA A 16 -12.70 6.04 -7.82
C ALA A 16 -12.29 7.18 -8.76
N ASP A 17 -12.67 8.41 -8.40
CA ASP A 17 -12.22 9.60 -9.10
C ASP A 17 -10.70 9.76 -8.95
N VAL A 18 -10.07 10.36 -9.96
CA VAL A 18 -8.63 10.63 -9.96
C VAL A 18 -8.36 11.79 -9.00
N ILE A 19 -7.47 11.58 -8.04
CA ILE A 19 -6.98 12.65 -7.17
C ILE A 19 -6.16 13.62 -8.02
N SER A 20 -6.60 14.87 -8.06
CA SER A 20 -5.91 15.95 -8.75
C SER A 20 -4.69 16.44 -7.96
N ILE A 21 -3.75 17.08 -8.66
CA ILE A 21 -2.57 17.69 -8.04
C ILE A 21 -2.97 18.77 -7.01
N ASP A 22 -4.06 19.49 -7.26
CA ASP A 22 -4.55 20.52 -6.35
C ASP A 22 -5.11 19.93 -5.06
N GLU A 23 -5.88 18.84 -5.15
CA GLU A 23 -6.35 18.09 -3.97
C GLU A 23 -5.17 17.53 -3.16
N GLU A 24 -4.18 16.96 -3.84
CA GLU A 24 -2.95 16.52 -3.18
C GLU A 24 -2.26 17.68 -2.47
N ASN A 25 -2.10 18.83 -3.13
CA ASN A 25 -1.50 20.01 -2.53
C ASN A 25 -2.29 20.50 -1.30
N ILE A 26 -3.61 20.41 -1.32
CA ILE A 26 -4.46 20.73 -0.17
C ILE A 26 -4.21 19.74 0.96
N MET A 27 -4.13 18.44 0.68
CA MET A 27 -3.83 17.41 1.70
C MET A 27 -2.48 17.63 2.38
N TRP A 28 -1.45 18.02 1.62
CA TRP A 28 -0.15 18.41 2.19
C TRP A 28 -0.24 19.70 3.01
N LYS A 29 -0.93 20.74 2.51
CA LYS A 29 -1.08 22.03 3.20
C LYS A 29 -1.87 21.90 4.51
N GLN A 30 -2.89 21.05 4.54
CA GLN A 30 -3.73 20.82 5.72
C GLN A 30 -3.10 19.86 6.74
N GLY A 31 -1.92 19.30 6.44
CA GLY A 31 -1.24 18.35 7.33
C GLY A 31 -1.96 17.00 7.42
N ILE A 32 -2.86 16.69 6.47
CA ILE A 32 -3.44 15.36 6.30
C ILE A 32 -2.31 14.39 5.92
N LEU A 33 -1.40 14.83 5.05
CA LEU A 33 -0.16 14.13 4.70
C LEU A 33 1.07 14.82 5.31
N GLY A 34 2.12 14.04 5.60
CA GLY A 34 3.42 14.56 6.03
C GLY A 34 3.55 14.93 7.50
N ASN A 35 2.51 14.71 8.32
CA ASN A 35 2.59 14.90 9.76
C ASN A 35 3.08 13.60 10.43
N PRO A 36 3.92 13.66 11.49
CA PRO A 36 4.28 12.47 12.28
C PRO A 36 3.09 11.61 12.73
N GLN A 37 1.94 12.23 13.05
CA GLN A 37 0.72 11.51 13.45
C GLN A 37 0.05 10.78 12.28
N THR A 38 0.22 11.26 11.05
CA THR A 38 -0.37 10.71 9.83
C THR A 38 0.67 10.01 8.95
N LEU A 39 1.87 9.73 9.48
CA LEU A 39 2.98 9.17 8.73
C LEU A 39 2.62 7.84 8.06
N LEU A 40 1.92 6.95 8.77
CA LEU A 40 1.50 5.66 8.23
C LEU A 40 0.55 5.84 7.02
N ASP A 41 -0.43 6.73 7.15
CA ASP A 41 -1.39 7.03 6.08
C ASP A 41 -0.69 7.70 4.89
N THR A 42 0.30 8.55 5.17
CA THR A 42 1.17 9.17 4.17
C THR A 42 1.98 8.12 3.39
N ILE A 43 2.55 7.13 4.08
CA ILE A 43 3.27 6.02 3.43
C ILE A 43 2.32 5.18 2.57
N VAL A 44 1.11 4.87 3.06
CA VAL A 44 0.09 4.16 2.27
C VAL A 44 -0.22 4.93 0.98
N TYR A 45 -0.47 6.24 1.08
CA TYR A 45 -0.73 7.10 -0.07
C TYR A 45 0.43 7.09 -1.07
N LEU A 46 1.65 7.37 -0.60
CA LEU A 46 2.84 7.45 -1.45
C LEU A 46 3.18 6.12 -2.11
N PHE A 47 2.97 4.99 -1.45
CA PHE A 47 3.18 3.67 -2.05
C PHE A 47 2.15 3.39 -3.15
N GLY A 48 0.90 3.82 -2.96
CA GLY A 48 -0.11 3.75 -4.01
C GLY A 48 0.27 4.61 -5.22
N LEU A 49 0.77 5.82 -4.98
CA LEU A 49 1.19 6.76 -6.03
C LEU A 49 2.43 6.27 -6.80
N ASN A 50 3.49 5.89 -6.09
CA ASN A 50 4.80 5.58 -6.69
C ASN A 50 4.92 4.14 -7.20
N PHE A 51 4.32 3.16 -6.50
CA PHE A 51 4.45 1.74 -6.84
C PHE A 51 3.19 1.17 -7.51
N ALA A 52 2.15 2.01 -7.68
CA ALA A 52 0.88 1.64 -8.27
C ALA A 52 0.18 0.49 -7.51
N LEU A 53 0.34 0.45 -6.18
CA LEU A 53 -0.44 -0.43 -5.31
C LEU A 53 -1.86 0.11 -5.21
N ARG A 54 -2.84 -0.63 -5.71
CA ARG A 54 -4.24 -0.16 -5.83
C ARG A 54 -5.21 -0.98 -5.00
N SER A 55 -4.86 -2.22 -4.68
CA SER A 55 -5.72 -3.10 -3.89
C SER A 55 -5.37 -3.00 -2.41
N GLY A 56 -6.38 -2.93 -1.56
CA GLY A 56 -6.18 -3.09 -0.13
C GLY A 56 -5.52 -4.44 0.23
N GLY A 57 -5.66 -5.46 -0.62
CA GLY A 57 -4.93 -6.73 -0.46
C GLY A 57 -3.43 -6.61 -0.70
N GLU A 58 -3.01 -5.80 -1.68
CA GLU A 58 -1.59 -5.53 -1.95
C GLU A 58 -0.96 -4.81 -0.78
N HIS A 59 -1.58 -3.75 -0.28
CA HIS A 59 -1.09 -3.04 0.90
C HIS A 59 -1.04 -3.96 2.13
N ARG A 60 -2.10 -4.72 2.43
CA ARG A 60 -2.13 -5.60 3.62
C ARG A 60 -1.08 -6.72 3.59
N ASN A 61 -0.71 -7.20 2.41
CA ASN A 61 0.25 -8.28 2.25
C ASN A 61 1.67 -7.78 1.95
N LEU A 62 1.88 -6.46 1.88
CA LEU A 62 3.18 -5.87 1.60
C LEU A 62 4.15 -6.14 2.76
N THR A 63 5.31 -6.69 2.43
CA THR A 63 6.36 -7.01 3.39
C THR A 63 7.65 -6.24 3.10
N LEU A 64 8.50 -6.09 4.13
CA LEU A 64 9.75 -5.32 4.05
C LEU A 64 10.74 -5.89 3.02
N ASP A 65 10.77 -7.21 2.80
CA ASP A 65 11.61 -7.84 1.78
C ASP A 65 11.26 -7.45 0.35
N GLN A 66 10.05 -6.91 0.12
CA GLN A 66 9.66 -6.37 -1.17
C GLN A 66 10.17 -4.95 -1.41
N LEU A 67 10.75 -4.31 -0.40
CA LEU A 67 11.20 -2.93 -0.43
C LEU A 67 12.70 -2.86 -0.17
N CYS A 68 13.42 -2.18 -1.06
CA CYS A 68 14.87 -2.04 -0.94
C CYS A 68 15.26 -0.57 -1.16
N ILE A 69 16.01 -0.01 -0.21
CA ILE A 69 16.67 1.29 -0.39
C ILE A 69 18.02 1.01 -1.05
N GLY A 70 18.31 1.69 -2.15
CA GLY A 70 19.57 1.58 -2.87
C GLY A 70 20.03 2.92 -3.41
N GLU A 71 21.16 2.91 -4.10
CA GLU A 71 21.76 4.08 -4.74
C GLU A 71 22.34 3.66 -6.09
N ASN A 72 22.22 4.51 -7.11
CA ASN A 72 22.81 4.32 -8.43
C ASN A 72 23.29 5.67 -9.00
N GLU A 73 23.68 5.70 -10.28
CA GLU A 73 24.15 6.92 -10.96
C GLU A 73 23.13 8.07 -10.98
N GLN A 74 21.83 7.77 -10.85
CA GLN A 74 20.75 8.76 -10.77
C GLN A 74 20.48 9.21 -9.32
N GLY A 75 21.14 8.60 -8.34
CA GLY A 75 21.04 8.91 -6.93
C GLY A 75 20.32 7.83 -6.10
N PRO A 76 19.96 8.17 -4.85
CA PRO A 76 19.27 7.28 -3.94
C PRO A 76 17.84 6.96 -4.39
N TYR A 77 17.40 5.73 -4.17
CA TYR A 77 16.07 5.27 -4.55
C TYR A 77 15.47 4.26 -3.58
N LEU A 78 14.14 4.16 -3.61
CA LEU A 78 13.35 3.09 -3.02
C LEU A 78 12.77 2.22 -4.12
N ARG A 79 13.12 0.94 -4.12
CA ARG A 79 12.63 -0.06 -5.08
C ARG A 79 11.58 -0.95 -4.44
N TYR A 80 10.48 -1.14 -5.13
CA TYR A 80 9.47 -2.16 -4.86
C TYR A 80 9.62 -3.34 -5.83
N SER A 81 9.53 -4.57 -5.32
CA SER A 81 9.50 -5.82 -6.08
C SER A 81 8.26 -6.64 -5.74
N GLU A 82 7.46 -6.98 -6.75
CA GLU A 82 6.28 -7.82 -6.57
C GLU A 82 6.64 -9.29 -6.39
N LYS A 83 5.97 -10.02 -5.48
CA LYS A 83 6.25 -11.45 -5.26
C LYS A 83 5.72 -12.35 -6.40
N ILE A 84 4.47 -12.15 -6.83
CA ILE A 84 3.80 -12.98 -7.84
C ILE A 84 2.74 -12.14 -8.58
N SER A 85 2.85 -12.03 -9.90
CA SER A 85 1.80 -11.42 -10.76
C SER A 85 0.55 -12.30 -10.78
N LYS A 86 -0.59 -11.76 -10.35
CA LYS A 86 -1.90 -12.44 -10.37
C LYS A 86 -2.52 -12.58 -11.77
N THR A 87 -1.82 -12.13 -12.82
CA THR A 87 -2.31 -12.14 -14.21
C THR A 87 -1.62 -13.17 -15.09
N ASN A 88 -1.05 -14.22 -14.50
CA ASN A 88 -0.49 -15.33 -15.28
C ASN A 88 -1.58 -16.37 -15.59
N GLN A 89 -2.60 -15.98 -16.36
CA GLN A 89 -3.51 -16.95 -17.00
C GLN A 89 -2.79 -17.65 -18.17
N ARG A 90 -1.66 -18.32 -17.94
CA ARG A 90 -0.91 -18.97 -19.03
C ARG A 90 -0.30 -20.30 -18.59
N GLY A 91 -0.38 -21.28 -19.49
CA GLY A 91 0.01 -22.67 -19.26
C GLY A 91 1.52 -22.88 -19.05
N LEU A 92 1.90 -24.16 -18.95
CA LEU A 92 3.22 -24.72 -18.60
C LEU A 92 4.49 -24.16 -19.31
N LYS A 93 4.37 -23.21 -20.25
CA LYS A 93 5.49 -22.67 -21.05
C LYS A 93 6.12 -21.36 -20.55
N GLU A 94 5.53 -20.66 -19.59
CA GLU A 94 6.01 -19.34 -19.14
C GLU A 94 6.53 -19.33 -17.69
N PHE A 95 7.42 -20.27 -17.33
CA PHE A 95 8.06 -20.32 -16.00
C PHE A 95 9.08 -19.20 -15.70
N ARG A 96 9.22 -18.21 -16.58
CA ARG A 96 10.15 -17.07 -16.41
C ARG A 96 9.41 -15.74 -16.44
N VAL A 97 8.46 -15.58 -15.52
CA VAL A 97 7.85 -14.26 -15.31
C VAL A 97 8.76 -13.48 -14.37
N ASN A 98 9.41 -12.46 -14.91
CA ASN A 98 10.15 -11.52 -14.08
C ASN A 98 9.16 -10.72 -13.22
N PRO A 99 9.37 -10.65 -11.90
CA PRO A 99 8.53 -9.85 -11.03
C PRO A 99 8.56 -8.38 -11.46
N LYS A 100 7.43 -7.69 -11.28
CA LYS A 100 7.37 -6.25 -11.52
C LYS A 100 8.26 -5.55 -10.50
N CYS A 101 9.26 -4.84 -11.00
CA CYS A 101 10.12 -3.97 -10.21
C CYS A 101 9.82 -2.52 -10.56
N VAL A 102 9.53 -1.69 -9.55
CA VAL A 102 9.29 -0.25 -9.71
C VAL A 102 10.23 0.50 -8.79
N THR A 103 10.88 1.53 -9.31
CA THR A 103 11.83 2.35 -8.56
C THR A 103 11.28 3.76 -8.41
N ALA A 104 11.31 4.29 -7.19
CA ALA A 104 11.01 5.67 -6.88
C ALA A 104 12.28 6.36 -6.39
N TYR A 105 12.69 7.41 -7.08
CA TYR A 105 13.91 8.16 -6.75
C TYR A 105 13.65 9.21 -5.66
N GLU A 106 14.72 9.67 -5.03
CA GLU A 106 14.67 10.82 -4.16
C GLU A 106 14.11 12.05 -4.91
N SER A 107 13.21 12.77 -4.25
CA SER A 107 12.64 14.02 -4.77
C SER A 107 13.34 15.22 -4.13
N ASP A 108 13.45 16.30 -4.89
CA ASP A 108 14.00 17.58 -4.43
C ASP A 108 13.23 18.18 -3.24
N ASP A 109 11.94 17.84 -3.05
CA ASP A 109 11.16 18.24 -1.88
C ASP A 109 11.29 17.19 -0.76
N PRO A 110 12.08 17.46 0.31
CA PRO A 110 12.31 16.48 1.36
C PRO A 110 11.04 16.15 2.14
N LYS A 111 10.05 17.04 2.17
CA LYS A 111 8.79 16.85 2.91
C LYS A 111 7.85 15.87 2.21
N ARG A 112 7.96 15.76 0.89
CA ARG A 112 7.14 14.86 0.06
C ARG A 112 7.90 13.64 -0.43
N CYS A 113 9.21 13.61 -0.21
CA CYS A 113 10.07 12.52 -0.64
C CYS A 113 9.71 11.20 0.06
N ILE A 114 9.21 10.25 -0.73
CA ILE A 114 8.86 8.88 -0.30
C ILE A 114 10.02 8.19 0.41
N MET A 115 11.25 8.38 -0.07
CA MET A 115 12.43 7.73 0.51
C MET A 115 12.69 8.25 1.92
N LYS A 116 12.71 9.57 2.14
CA LYS A 116 12.93 10.17 3.47
C LYS A 116 11.82 9.79 4.45
N LEU A 117 10.57 9.87 3.99
CA LEU A 117 9.41 9.49 4.81
C LEU A 117 9.44 8.00 5.16
N TYR A 118 9.86 7.14 4.23
CA TYR A 118 9.99 5.70 4.49
C TYR A 118 11.14 5.40 5.47
N GLN A 119 12.28 6.08 5.35
CA GLN A 119 13.38 5.98 6.32
C GLN A 119 12.94 6.42 7.72
N GLN A 120 12.22 7.54 7.81
CA GLN A 120 11.62 8.00 9.07
C GLN A 120 10.61 6.98 9.63
N TYR A 121 9.80 6.37 8.77
CA TYR A 121 8.89 5.31 9.19
C TYR A 121 9.63 4.11 9.76
N LEU A 122 10.71 3.67 9.11
CA LEU A 122 11.53 2.56 9.59
C LEU A 122 12.22 2.86 10.92
N SER A 123 12.68 4.09 11.16
CA SER A 123 13.34 4.46 12.42
C SER A 123 12.38 4.50 13.61
N LEU A 124 11.10 4.78 13.37
CA LEU A 124 10.04 4.75 14.38
C LEU A 124 9.46 3.34 14.60
N ARG A 125 9.84 2.39 13.76
CA ARG A 125 9.30 1.03 13.79
C ARG A 125 9.90 0.27 14.97
N PRO A 126 9.09 -0.47 15.75
CA PRO A 126 9.64 -1.30 16.81
C PRO A 126 10.48 -2.44 16.22
N GLU A 127 11.58 -2.79 16.88
CA GLU A 127 12.54 -3.78 16.40
C GLU A 127 11.98 -5.22 16.40
N ARG A 128 11.00 -5.49 17.27
CA ARG A 128 10.47 -6.84 17.54
C ARG A 128 9.30 -7.26 16.65
N VAL A 129 9.20 -6.74 15.42
CA VAL A 129 7.93 -6.81 14.65
C VAL A 129 8.07 -7.59 13.35
N MET A 130 7.01 -8.36 13.05
CA MET A 130 6.76 -9.19 11.86
C MET A 130 7.23 -8.53 10.55
N SER A 131 7.47 -9.30 9.48
CA SER A 131 7.94 -8.78 8.18
C SER A 131 6.99 -7.83 7.45
N MET A 132 5.78 -7.58 7.95
CA MET A 132 4.80 -6.68 7.32
C MET A 132 5.21 -5.21 7.39
N VAL A 133 4.95 -4.46 6.30
CA VAL A 133 5.22 -3.03 6.25
C VAL A 133 4.33 -2.29 7.25
N TYR A 134 3.02 -2.40 7.11
CA TYR A 134 2.07 -1.60 7.88
C TYR A 134 1.77 -2.26 9.23
N LEU A 135 2.07 -1.55 10.31
CA LEU A 135 1.76 -2.01 11.66
C LEU A 135 0.41 -1.45 12.11
N ARG A 136 -0.40 -2.31 12.73
CA ARG A 136 -1.67 -1.87 13.34
C ARG A 136 -1.41 -1.42 14.78
N PRO A 137 -1.87 -0.22 15.19
CA PRO A 137 -1.84 0.18 16.58
C PRO A 137 -2.60 -0.82 17.47
N LEU A 138 -1.98 -1.28 18.55
CA LEU A 138 -2.53 -2.29 19.46
C LEU A 138 -3.89 -1.86 20.04
N ILE A 139 -4.03 -0.58 20.41
CA ILE A 139 -5.24 0.00 21.03
C ILE A 139 -6.48 -0.17 20.14
N LYS A 140 -6.34 -0.01 18.81
CA LYS A 140 -7.45 -0.14 17.86
C LYS A 140 -7.91 -1.60 17.71
N ALA A 141 -7.03 -2.57 17.94
CA ALA A 141 -7.38 -3.99 17.89
C ALA A 141 -8.25 -4.39 19.09
N GLU A 142 -7.88 -3.94 20.30
CA GLU A 142 -8.62 -4.22 21.53
C GLU A 142 -10.03 -3.62 21.51
N LEU A 143 -10.17 -2.34 21.14
CA LEU A 143 -11.48 -1.68 21.01
C LEU A 143 -12.39 -2.40 20.01
N ARG A 144 -11.82 -2.90 18.91
CA ARG A 144 -12.57 -3.66 17.89
C ARG A 144 -13.02 -5.01 18.46
N LEU A 145 -12.14 -5.74 19.16
CA LEU A 145 -12.47 -7.01 19.81
C LEU A 145 -13.53 -6.84 20.91
N GLN A 146 -13.45 -5.77 21.71
CA GLN A 146 -14.48 -5.43 22.68
C GLN A 146 -15.83 -5.16 22.00
N LYS A 147 -15.84 -4.40 20.89
CA LYS A 147 -17.06 -4.18 20.11
C LYS A 147 -17.64 -5.49 19.55
N TYR A 148 -16.79 -6.41 19.09
CA TYR A 148 -17.24 -7.74 18.66
C TYR A 148 -17.81 -8.56 19.82
N ARG A 149 -17.13 -8.64 20.97
CA ARG A 149 -17.63 -9.33 22.18
C ARG A 149 -18.98 -8.77 22.63
N ASN A 150 -19.12 -7.45 22.68
CA ASN A 150 -20.35 -6.79 23.09
C ASN A 150 -21.52 -7.04 22.12
N ASN A 151 -21.23 -7.19 20.82
CA ASN A 151 -22.25 -7.50 19.81
C ASN A 151 -22.67 -8.98 19.79
N VAL A 152 -21.81 -9.90 20.23
CA VAL A 152 -22.15 -11.32 20.41
C VAL A 152 -23.03 -11.51 21.64
N ILE A 153 -22.71 -10.83 22.75
CA ILE A 153 -23.48 -10.89 24.00
C ILE A 153 -24.89 -10.29 23.83
N LYS A 154 -25.05 -9.25 23.00
CA LYS A 154 -26.37 -8.64 22.70
C LYS A 154 -27.26 -9.45 21.74
N LYS A 155 -26.76 -10.56 21.19
CA LYS A 155 -27.48 -11.44 20.25
C LYS A 155 -27.85 -12.80 20.86
N SER A 156 -27.56 -13.02 22.14
CA SER A 156 -28.02 -14.16 22.94
C SER A 156 -29.09 -13.69 23.93
#